data_AF-A0A5K0ZIM5-F1
#
_entry.id   AF-A0A5K0ZIM5-F1
#
_cell.length_a   1.000
_cell.length_b   1.000
_cell.length_c   1.000
_cell.angle_alpha   90.00
_cell.angle_beta   90.00
_cell.angle_gamma   90.00
#
_symmetry.space_group_name_H-M   'P 1'
#
loop_
_entity.id
_entity.type
_entity.pdbx_description
1 polymer ?
#
loop_
_entity_poly.entity_id
_entity_poly.type
_entity_poly.pdbx_seq_one_letter_code
_entity_poly.pdbx_strand_id
1 'polypeptide(L)' 'MDLQKLNTGDTTEDDFPLPGFRFHPTDEELVGFYLRRKVEKKPTSIELIKQIDIYKYDPWDLP' A
#
# COMPACT_ATOMS: atom_id res chain seq x y z
N MET A 1 -10.86 -39.55 -0.68
CA MET A 1 -11.17 -38.17 -0.26
C MET A 1 -9.89 -37.38 -0.44
N ASP A 2 -9.63 -36.98 -1.68
CA ASP A 2 -8.41 -36.29 -2.05
C ASP A 2 -8.55 -34.82 -1.67
N LEU A 3 -7.76 -34.42 -0.67
CA LEU A 3 -7.61 -33.05 -0.23
C LEU A 3 -6.77 -32.29 -1.27
N GLN A 4 -7.36 -32.02 -2.43
CA GLN A 4 -6.84 -31.02 -3.36
C GLN A 4 -7.14 -29.64 -2.77
N LYS A 5 -6.16 -29.20 -1.97
CA LYS A 5 -5.76 -27.83 -1.66
C LYS A 5 -6.70 -26.78 -2.26
N LEU A 6 -7.44 -26.09 -1.39
CA LEU A 6 -8.13 -24.84 -1.73
C LEU A 6 -7.12 -23.89 -2.36
N ASN A 7 -7.19 -23.76 -3.68
CA ASN A 7 -6.64 -22.63 -4.39
C ASN A 7 -7.73 -21.56 -4.38
N THR A 8 -8.04 -21.03 -3.19
CA THR A 8 -8.82 -19.81 -3.08
C THR A 8 -7.80 -18.69 -3.11
N GLY A 9 -7.53 -18.18 -4.30
CA GLY A 9 -7.10 -16.80 -4.44
C GLY A 9 -8.24 -15.95 -3.87
N ASP A 10 -8.17 -15.65 -2.59
CA ASP A 10 -9.12 -14.80 -1.89
C ASP A 10 -8.83 -13.36 -2.32
N THR A 11 -9.27 -13.01 -3.53
CA THR A 11 -9.52 -11.62 -3.87
C THR A 11 -10.80 -11.26 -3.14
N THR A 12 -10.68 -10.91 -1.85
CA THR A 12 -11.80 -10.44 -1.06
C THR A 12 -12.39 -9.22 -1.77
N GLU A 13 -13.68 -9.26 -2.04
CA GLU A 13 -14.48 -8.16 -2.61
C GLU A 13 -14.56 -6.91 -1.70
N ASP A 14 -13.70 -6.85 -0.66
CA ASP A 14 -13.53 -5.82 0.36
C ASP A 14 -12.47 -4.75 -0.03
N ASP A 15 -11.87 -4.84 -1.22
CA ASP A 15 -10.75 -3.98 -1.62
C ASP A 15 -11.20 -2.64 -2.27
N PHE A 16 -12.49 -2.33 -2.23
CA PHE A 16 -13.02 -1.04 -2.68
C PHE A 16 -13.22 -0.10 -1.49
N PRO A 17 -12.36 0.92 -1.30
CA PRO A 17 -12.54 1.87 -0.21
C PRO A 17 -13.92 2.52 -0.35
N LEU A 18 -14.67 2.55 0.77
CA LEU A 18 -15.96 3.19 0.83
C LEU A 18 -15.86 4.63 0.29
N PRO A 19 -16.87 5.13 -0.44
CA PRO A 19 -16.87 6.50 -0.93
C PRO A 19 -16.56 7.49 0.20
N GLY A 20 -15.50 8.29 0.02
CA GLY A 20 -15.03 9.25 1.02
C GLY A 20 -13.86 8.76 1.88
N PHE A 21 -13.58 7.45 1.92
CA PHE A 21 -12.35 6.94 2.51
C PHE A 21 -11.18 7.18 1.56
N ARG A 22 -10.19 7.93 2.03
CA ARG A 22 -9.01 8.32 1.25
C ARG A 22 -7.79 8.22 2.13
N PHE A 23 -6.63 8.16 1.48
CA PHE A 23 -5.37 8.29 2.16
C PHE A 23 -5.22 9.70 2.72
N HIS A 24 -5.34 9.84 4.04
CA HIS A 24 -5.20 11.10 4.77
C HIS A 24 -4.49 10.87 6.12
N PRO A 25 -3.23 10.40 6.11
CA PRO A 25 -2.49 10.09 7.33
C PRO A 25 -2.06 11.35 8.09
N THR A 26 -1.82 11.23 9.39
CA THR A 26 -1.09 12.26 10.17
C THR A 26 0.42 12.17 9.95
N ASP A 27 1.17 13.18 10.39
CA ASP A 27 2.63 13.18 10.32
C ASP A 27 3.24 12.01 11.11
N GLU A 28 2.68 11.70 12.28
CA GLU A 28 3.11 10.59 13.13
C GLU A 28 2.87 9.24 12.44
N GLU A 29 1.77 9.10 11.70
CA GLU A 29 1.46 7.89 10.92
C GLU A 29 2.40 7.77 9.72
N LEU A 30 2.63 8.86 8.97
CA LEU A 30 3.56 8.88 7.84
C LEU A 30 4.95 8.39 8.23
N VAL A 31 5.51 8.93 9.32
CA VAL A 31 6.87 8.57 9.77
C VAL A 31 6.88 7.26 10.54
N GLY A 32 6.04 7.13 11.55
CA GLY A 32 6.04 6.03 12.51
C GLY A 32 5.51 4.72 11.94
N PHE A 33 4.63 4.76 10.95
CA PHE A 33 4.08 3.57 10.32
C PHE A 33 4.70 3.33 8.95
N TYR A 34 4.51 4.25 8.00
CA TYR A 34 4.87 4.00 6.59
C TYR A 34 6.38 4.05 6.36
N LEU A 35 7.04 5.14 6.74
CA LEU A 35 8.47 5.31 6.50
C LEU A 35 9.30 4.31 7.31
N ARG A 36 9.01 4.15 8.60
CA ARG A 36 9.71 3.20 9.47
C ARG A 36 9.64 1.77 8.93
N ARG A 37 8.46 1.30 8.50
CA ARG A 37 8.31 -0.05 7.93
C ARG A 37 9.09 -0.23 6.63
N LYS A 38 9.11 0.80 5.77
CA LYS A 38 9.90 0.78 4.54
C LYS A 38 11.40 0.62 4.83
N VAL A 39 11.93 1.36 5.80
CA VAL A 39 13.35 1.26 6.23
C VAL A 39 13.67 -0.11 6.84
N GLU A 40 12.75 -0.65 7.64
CA GLU A 40 12.88 -1.98 8.27
C GLU A 40 12.61 -3.15 7.30
N LYS A 41 12.29 -2.87 6.03
CA LYS A 41 11.86 -3.86 5.02
C LYS A 41 10.71 -4.75 5.50
N LYS A 42 9.83 -4.21 6.34
CA LYS A 42 8.63 -4.91 6.80
C LYS A 42 7.57 -4.85 5.71
N PRO A 43 6.94 -5.98 5.35
CA PRO A 43 5.85 -5.98 4.38
C PRO A 43 4.70 -5.11 4.90
N THR A 44 4.16 -4.27 4.01
CA THR A 44 2.95 -3.49 4.28
C THR A 44 1.85 -4.07 3.40
N SER A 45 0.66 -4.30 3.98
CA SER A 45 -0.46 -4.91 3.24
C SER A 45 -1.03 -4.03 2.13
N ILE A 46 -0.60 -2.77 2.05
CA ILE A 46 -1.12 -1.77 1.13
C ILE A 46 0.07 -1.12 0.40
N GLU A 47 0.16 -1.32 -0.91
CA GLU A 47 1.18 -0.70 -1.77
C GLU A 47 0.72 0.70 -2.24
N LEU A 48 0.43 1.59 -1.28
CA LEU A 48 -0.19 2.89 -1.56
C LEU A 48 0.84 3.96 -1.98
N ILE A 49 2.06 3.90 -1.45
CA ILE A 49 3.13 4.88 -1.70
C ILE A 49 4.13 4.29 -2.70
N LYS A 50 4.14 4.81 -3.93
CA LYS A 50 5.06 4.38 -4.99
C LYS A 50 6.49 4.81 -4.71
N GLN A 51 7.46 4.03 -5.18
CA GLN A 51 8.88 4.37 -5.14
C GLN A 51 9.30 5.04 -6.45
N ILE A 52 9.74 6.29 -6.37
CA ILE A 52 10.26 7.06 -7.50
C ILE A 52 11.40 7.95 -7.02
N ASP A 53 12.36 8.21 -7.90
CA ASP A 53 13.42 9.19 -7.69
C ASP A 53 12.89 10.57 -8.11
N ILE A 54 12.32 11.30 -7.17
CA ILE A 54 11.59 12.56 -7.41
C ILE A 54 12.47 13.67 -8.02
N TYR A 55 13.81 13.59 -7.89
CA TYR A 55 14.70 14.63 -8.39
C TYR A 55 14.99 14.53 -9.90
N LYS A 56 14.50 13.47 -10.56
CA LYS A 56 14.64 13.27 -12.00
C LYS A 56 13.48 13.79 -12.82
N TYR A 57 12.44 14.31 -12.17
CA TYR A 57 11.18 14.70 -12.80
C TYR A 57 10.86 16.15 -12.46
N ASP A 58 10.18 16.84 -13.38
CA ASP A 58 9.56 18.09 -13.02
C ASP A 58 8.35 17.83 -12.10
N PRO A 59 7.99 18.76 -11.20
CA PRO A 59 6.91 18.54 -10.24
C PRO A 59 5.55 18.20 -10.88
N TRP A 60 5.29 18.67 -12.10
CA TRP A 60 4.05 18.40 -12.85
C TRP A 60 4.08 17.07 -13.62
N ASP A 61 5.23 16.42 -13.74
CA ASP A 61 5.36 15.09 -14.35
C ASP A 61 5.08 13.97 -13.34
N LEU A 62 5.01 14.32 -12.05
CA LEU A 62 4.63 13.37 -11.01
C LEU A 62 3.10 13.10 -11.07
N PRO A 63 2.69 11.82 -10.98
CA PRO A 63 1.28 11.41 -11.07
C PRO A 63 0.44 11.83 -9.85
#